data_AF-A0A397U9U3-F1
#
_entry.id   AF-A0A397U9U3-F1
#
_cell.length_a   1.000
_cell.length_b   1.000
_cell.length_c   1.000
_cell.angle_alpha   90.00
_cell.angle_beta   90.00
_cell.angle_gamma   90.00
#
_symmetry.space_group_name_H-M   'P 1'
#
loop_
_entity.id
_entity.type
_entity.pdbx_description
1 polymer ?
#
loop_
_entity_poly.entity_id
_entity_poly.type
_entity_poly.pdbx_seq_one_letter_code
_entity_poly.pdbx_strand_id
1 'polypeptide(L)'
;MATDFQDIFSDLTSPQNRGVEINMPTFDPARDLHAQVIVAYIIMQQMQRQEKRKEALGYAFFIGQLIETMTTTLAQRTACRNLLTKYYATVVERVSYIFRRWGTDQITRTKKLNFQMIRDLRLSEYQSLL
;
A
#
# COMPACT_ATOMS: atom_id res chain seq x y z
N MET A 1 -7.35 -17.04 -10.27
CA MET A 1 -6.22 -17.64 -9.52
C MET A 1 -6.53 -17.48 -8.05
N ALA A 2 -6.52 -18.56 -7.28
CA ALA A 2 -6.76 -18.48 -5.84
C ALA A 2 -5.56 -17.78 -5.18
N THR A 3 -5.84 -16.79 -4.35
CA THR A 3 -4.84 -16.15 -3.50
C THR A 3 -4.44 -17.15 -2.43
N ASP A 4 -3.20 -17.62 -2.47
CA ASP A 4 -2.69 -18.42 -1.36
C ASP A 4 -2.23 -17.46 -0.26
N PHE A 5 -3.02 -17.35 0.81
CA PHE A 5 -2.64 -16.62 2.02
C PHE A 5 -1.24 -17.02 2.51
N GLN A 6 -0.83 -18.27 2.28
CA GLN A 6 0.52 -18.74 2.61
C GLN A 6 1.61 -17.99 1.84
N ASP A 7 1.39 -17.63 0.57
CA ASP A 7 2.36 -16.84 -0.20
C ASP A 7 2.51 -15.43 0.40
N ILE A 8 1.41 -14.79 0.80
CA ILE A 8 1.45 -13.47 1.45
C ILE A 8 2.19 -13.56 2.78
N PHE A 9 1.83 -14.54 3.61
CA PHE A 9 2.44 -14.71 4.93
C PHE A 9 3.94 -15.05 4.83
N SER A 10 4.32 -15.89 3.86
CA SER A 10 5.72 -16.19 3.57
C SER A 10 6.51 -14.95 3.17
N ASP A 11 5.93 -14.08 2.34
CA ASP A 11 6.55 -12.82 1.93
C ASP A 11 6.73 -11.85 3.12
N LEU A 12 5.76 -11.80 4.04
CA LEU A 12 5.81 -10.93 5.22
C LEU A 12 6.77 -11.43 6.30
N THR A 13 6.99 -12.74 6.38
CA THR A 13 7.92 -13.36 7.35
C THR A 13 9.32 -13.56 6.80
N SER A 14 9.56 -13.30 5.51
CA SER A 14 10.86 -13.56 4.89
C SER A 14 11.95 -12.64 5.46
N PRO A 15 13.05 -13.20 6.04
CA PRO A 15 14.14 -12.41 6.61
C PRO A 15 15.13 -11.90 5.55
N GLN A 16 14.97 -12.30 4.29
CA GLN A 16 15.95 -12.05 3.23
C GLN A 16 15.90 -10.60 2.75
N ASN A 17 16.90 -9.81 3.16
CA ASN A 17 17.15 -8.49 2.59
C ASN A 17 17.73 -8.65 1.18
N ARG A 18 17.03 -8.13 0.17
CA ARG A 18 17.42 -8.28 -1.25
C ARG A 18 18.19 -7.09 -1.82
N GLY A 19 18.56 -6.11 -0.99
CA GLY A 19 19.37 -4.97 -1.42
C GLY A 19 18.70 -4.07 -2.47
N VAL A 20 17.37 -4.17 -2.62
CA VAL A 20 16.60 -3.25 -3.48
C VAL A 20 16.12 -2.11 -2.60
N GLU A 21 16.81 -0.99 -2.66
CA GLU A 21 16.34 0.26 -2.08
C GLU A 21 15.16 0.78 -2.90
N ILE A 22 14.01 0.96 -2.25
CA ILE A 22 12.88 1.67 -2.83
C ILE A 22 12.87 3.07 -2.23
N ASN A 23 12.83 4.09 -3.07
CA ASN A 23 12.63 5.46 -2.62
C ASN A 23 11.14 5.63 -2.28
N MET A 24 10.82 5.56 -0.99
CA MET A 24 9.47 5.85 -0.53
C MET A 24 9.23 7.37 -0.51
N PRO A 25 8.11 7.84 -1.07
CA PRO A 25 7.74 9.24 -0.97
C PRO A 25 7.50 9.64 0.50
N THR A 26 7.81 10.89 0.82
CA THR A 26 7.60 11.48 2.15
C THR A 26 6.45 12.48 2.11
N PHE A 27 5.71 12.60 3.21
CA PHE A 27 4.65 13.60 3.35
C PHE A 27 5.27 15.01 3.41
N ASP A 28 4.75 15.93 2.62
CA ASP A 28 5.13 17.34 2.63
C ASP A 28 3.97 18.16 3.22
N PRO A 29 4.08 18.69 4.46
CA PRO A 29 3.00 19.45 5.08
C PRO A 29 2.73 20.80 4.39
N ALA A 30 3.65 21.30 3.55
CA ALA A 30 3.45 22.53 2.81
C ALA A 30 2.58 22.33 1.54
N ARG A 31 2.34 21.08 1.13
CA ARG A 31 1.52 20.75 -0.05
C ARG A 31 0.13 20.34 0.35
N ASP A 32 -0.84 20.68 -0.50
CA ASP A 32 -2.20 20.20 -0.35
C ASP A 32 -2.27 18.66 -0.31
N LEU A 33 -3.05 18.13 0.64
CA LEU A 33 -3.17 16.70 0.89
C LEU A 33 -3.81 15.97 -0.29
N HIS A 34 -4.86 16.55 -0.90
CA HIS A 34 -5.54 15.93 -2.04
C HIS A 34 -4.61 15.86 -3.25
N ALA A 35 -3.86 16.93 -3.52
CA ALA A 35 -2.84 16.96 -4.57
C ALA A 35 -1.77 15.87 -4.36
N GLN A 36 -1.28 15.70 -3.13
CA GLN A 36 -0.33 14.63 -2.80
C GLN A 36 -0.91 13.23 -3.06
N VAL A 37 -2.18 12.99 -2.68
CA VAL A 37 -2.87 11.72 -2.95
C VAL A 37 -3.00 11.46 -4.45
N ILE A 38 -3.40 12.47 -5.24
CA ILE A 38 -3.55 12.34 -6.71
C ILE A 38 -2.21 12.01 -7.37
N VAL A 39 -1.16 12.78 -7.04
CA VAL A 39 0.16 12.59 -7.63
C VAL A 39 0.71 11.20 -7.27
N ALA A 40 0.63 10.80 -6.00
CA ALA A 40 1.06 9.49 -5.56
C ALA A 40 0.28 8.36 -6.25
N TYR A 41 -1.04 8.54 -6.43
CA TYR A 41 -1.88 7.57 -7.12
C TYR A 41 -1.51 7.38 -8.60
N ILE A 42 -1.26 8.48 -9.33
CA ILE A 42 -0.81 8.43 -10.73
C ILE A 42 0.52 7.69 -10.84
N ILE A 43 1.49 8.00 -9.97
CA ILE A 43 2.80 7.34 -9.97
C ILE A 43 2.67 5.86 -9.61
N MET A 44 1.86 5.52 -8.60
CA MET A 44 1.58 4.14 -8.22
C MET A 44 1.08 3.31 -9.42
N GLN A 45 0.11 3.84 -10.16
CA GLN A 45 -0.41 3.19 -11.37
C GLN A 45 0.65 3.05 -12.46
N GLN A 46 1.53 4.04 -12.62
CA GLN A 46 2.65 3.96 -13.55
C GLN A 46 3.63 2.86 -13.15
N MET A 47 3.99 2.76 -11.86
CA MET A 47 4.87 1.69 -11.36
C MET A 47 4.26 0.31 -11.61
N GLN A 48 2.94 0.15 -11.43
CA GLN A 48 2.27 -1.10 -11.78
C GLN A 48 2.36 -1.44 -13.26
N ARG A 49 2.17 -0.46 -14.16
CA ARG A 49 2.31 -0.67 -15.62
C ARG A 49 3.74 -1.04 -16.03
N GLN A 50 4.74 -0.60 -15.26
CA GLN A 50 6.15 -0.93 -15.47
C GLN A 50 6.58 -2.21 -14.74
N GLU A 51 5.66 -2.96 -14.14
CA GLU A 51 5.93 -4.15 -13.34
C GLU A 51 6.86 -3.92 -12.12
N LYS A 52 6.99 -2.65 -11.70
CA LYS A 52 7.73 -2.21 -10.52
C LYS A 52 6.88 -2.40 -9.26
N ARG A 53 6.64 -3.67 -8.94
CA ARG A 53 5.69 -4.11 -7.90
C ARG A 53 6.01 -3.57 -6.51
N LYS A 54 7.29 -3.51 -6.12
CA LYS A 54 7.71 -3.07 -4.79
C LYS A 54 7.54 -1.56 -4.62
N GLU A 55 7.88 -0.81 -5.65
CA GLU A 55 7.68 0.64 -5.71
C GLU A 55 6.18 0.96 -5.69
N ALA A 56 5.37 0.22 -6.45
CA ALA A 56 3.92 0.35 -6.38
C ALA A 56 3.38 0.09 -4.97
N LEU A 57 3.86 -0.95 -4.27
CA LEU A 57 3.51 -1.20 -2.86
C LEU A 57 3.95 -0.06 -1.93
N GLY A 58 5.14 0.51 -2.15
CA GLY A 58 5.60 1.68 -1.41
C GLY A 58 4.68 2.90 -1.58
N TYR A 59 4.28 3.20 -2.82
CA TYR A 59 3.30 4.26 -3.08
C TYR A 59 1.91 3.94 -2.50
N ALA A 60 1.47 2.68 -2.55
CA ALA A 60 0.20 2.28 -1.94
C ALA A 60 0.22 2.45 -0.42
N PHE A 61 1.33 2.10 0.24
CA PHE A 61 1.54 2.35 1.66
C PHE A 61 1.47 3.85 1.97
N PHE A 62 2.19 4.67 1.19
CA PHE A 62 2.19 6.12 1.36
C PHE A 62 0.81 6.74 1.19
N ILE A 63 0.06 6.39 0.14
CA ILE A 63 -1.32 6.88 -0.07
C ILE A 63 -2.20 6.50 1.12
N GLY A 64 -2.13 5.26 1.59
CA GLY A 64 -2.88 4.84 2.76
C GLY A 64 -2.45 5.59 4.02
N GLN A 65 -1.16 5.90 4.20
CA GLN A 65 -0.70 6.76 5.30
C GLN A 65 -1.28 8.17 5.21
N LEU A 66 -1.29 8.80 4.02
CA LEU A 66 -1.92 10.10 3.80
C LEU A 66 -3.40 10.08 4.22
N ILE A 67 -4.15 9.07 3.76
CA ILE A 67 -5.60 8.96 3.99
C ILE A 67 -5.92 8.58 5.44
N GLU A 68 -5.17 7.66 6.05
CA GLU A 68 -5.50 7.08 7.35
C GLU A 68 -4.86 7.83 8.53
N THR A 69 -3.84 8.65 8.28
CA THR A 69 -3.02 9.28 9.34
C THR A 69 -2.95 10.79 9.21
N MET A 70 -2.92 11.34 7.99
CA MET A 70 -2.73 12.79 7.79
C MET A 70 -4.03 13.56 7.63
N THR A 71 -5.16 12.88 7.41
CA THR A 71 -6.48 13.52 7.40
C THR A 71 -6.94 13.80 8.83
N THR A 72 -7.51 14.99 9.06
CA THR A 72 -7.97 15.40 10.40
C THR A 72 -9.45 15.14 10.65
N THR A 73 -10.24 14.97 9.57
CA THR A 73 -11.68 14.77 9.66
C THR A 73 -12.14 13.58 8.82
N LEU A 74 -13.26 12.95 9.21
CA LEU A 74 -13.88 11.87 8.44
C LEU A 74 -14.29 12.32 7.03
N ALA A 75 -14.71 13.59 6.89
CA ALA A 75 -15.06 14.17 5.59
C ALA A 75 -13.83 14.27 4.67
N GLN A 76 -12.69 14.75 5.19
CA GLN A 76 -11.44 14.83 4.43
C GLN A 76 -10.91 13.44 4.06
N ARG A 77 -10.99 12.47 4.98
CA ARG A 77 -10.65 11.07 4.70
C ARG A 77 -11.49 10.49 3.58
N THR A 78 -12.81 10.71 3.64
CA THR A 78 -13.74 10.27 2.60
C THR A 78 -13.44 10.93 1.27
N ALA A 79 -13.17 12.24 1.26
CA ALA A 79 -12.82 12.98 0.05
C ALA A 79 -11.54 12.44 -0.59
N CYS A 80 -10.48 12.21 0.18
CA CYS A 80 -9.24 11.63 -0.32
C CYS A 80 -9.43 10.20 -0.84
N ARG A 81 -10.20 9.37 -0.12
CA ARG A 81 -10.51 7.99 -0.53
C ARG A 81 -11.26 7.96 -1.86
N ASN A 82 -12.17 8.91 -2.09
CA ASN A 82 -12.97 9.00 -3.31
C ASN A 82 -12.15 9.43 -4.55
N LEU A 83 -10.91 9.90 -4.38
CA LEU A 83 -9.98 10.14 -5.50
C LEU A 83 -9.50 8.82 -6.14
N LEU A 84 -9.65 7.70 -5.43
CA LEU A 84 -9.21 6.38 -5.86
C LEU A 84 -10.41 5.58 -6.38
N THR A 85 -10.18 4.65 -7.31
CA THR A 85 -11.23 3.66 -7.63
C THR A 85 -11.46 2.75 -6.42
N LYS A 86 -12.64 2.13 -6.33
CA LYS A 86 -12.98 1.17 -5.25
C LYS A 86 -11.92 0.07 -5.07
N TYR A 87 -11.32 -0.38 -6.17
CA TYR A 87 -10.23 -1.34 -6.16
C TYR A 87 -9.03 -0.79 -5.39
N TYR A 88 -8.52 0.38 -5.80
CA TYR A 88 -7.33 0.96 -5.20
C TYR A 88 -7.56 1.47 -3.79
N ALA A 89 -8.74 2.02 -3.49
CA ALA A 89 -9.11 2.42 -2.14
C ALA A 89 -8.97 1.26 -1.15
N THR A 90 -9.47 0.07 -1.51
CA THR A 90 -9.31 -1.15 -0.69
C THR A 90 -7.84 -1.57 -0.56
N VAL A 91 -7.09 -1.51 -1.67
CA VAL A 91 -5.69 -1.92 -1.68
C VAL A 91 -4.84 -1.02 -0.80
N VAL A 92 -4.88 0.30 -0.97
CA VAL A 92 -4.03 1.23 -0.21
C VAL A 92 -4.35 1.20 1.28
N GLU A 93 -5.63 1.03 1.63
CA GLU A 93 -6.08 0.83 3.01
C GLU A 93 -5.40 -0.42 3.59
N ARG A 94 -5.58 -1.58 2.96
CA ARG A 94 -5.01 -2.85 3.43
C ARG A 94 -3.48 -2.86 3.46
N VAL A 95 -2.83 -2.35 2.41
CA VAL A 95 -1.37 -2.20 2.35
C VAL A 95 -0.88 -1.38 3.53
N SER A 96 -1.51 -0.23 3.81
CA SER A 96 -1.07 0.65 4.89
C SER A 96 -1.16 -0.02 6.26
N TYR A 97 -2.24 -0.74 6.55
CA TYR A 97 -2.40 -1.42 7.82
C TYR A 97 -1.46 -2.63 7.98
N ILE A 98 -1.32 -3.46 6.93
CA ILE A 98 -0.38 -4.58 6.95
C ILE A 98 1.04 -4.07 7.21
N PHE A 99 1.54 -3.14 6.39
CA PHE A 99 2.93 -2.69 6.53
C PHE A 99 3.16 -1.73 7.70
N ARG A 100 2.10 -1.18 8.32
CA ARG A 100 2.20 -0.51 9.63
C ARG A 100 2.57 -1.50 10.73
N ARG A 101 2.05 -2.73 10.69
CA ARG A 101 2.42 -3.80 11.63
C ARG A 101 3.78 -4.42 11.32
N TRP A 102 4.01 -4.77 10.06
CA TRP A 102 5.20 -5.53 9.66
C TRP A 102 6.43 -4.67 9.37
N GLY A 103 6.25 -3.35 9.22
CA GLY A 103 7.30 -2.41 8.86
C GLY A 103 7.44 -2.24 7.35
N THR A 104 7.78 -1.02 6.93
CA THR A 104 7.92 -0.64 5.52
C THR A 104 9.10 -1.32 4.85
N ASP A 105 10.14 -1.68 5.61
CA ASP A 105 11.28 -2.46 5.10
C ASP A 105 10.84 -3.80 4.54
N GLN A 106 9.77 -4.38 5.07
CA GLN A 106 9.25 -5.66 4.60
C GLN A 106 8.72 -5.57 3.16
N ILE A 107 8.31 -4.39 2.68
CA ILE A 107 7.90 -4.16 1.29
C ILE A 107 9.04 -4.55 0.33
N THR A 108 10.27 -4.16 0.64
CA THR A 108 11.46 -4.45 -0.17
C THR A 108 11.79 -5.95 -0.22
N ARG A 109 11.33 -6.72 0.78
CA ARG A 109 11.61 -8.14 0.93
C ARG A 109 10.57 -9.04 0.25
N THR A 110 9.41 -8.50 -0.13
CA THR A 110 8.34 -9.28 -0.79
C THR A 110 8.77 -9.86 -2.14
N LYS A 111 8.42 -11.12 -2.41
CA LYS A 111 8.79 -11.86 -3.63
C LYS A 111 7.66 -11.90 -4.66
N LYS A 112 6.41 -12.01 -4.22
CA LYS A 112 5.25 -12.19 -5.11
C LYS A 112 4.06 -11.30 -4.76
N LEU A 113 4.00 -10.78 -3.53
CA LEU A 113 2.93 -9.93 -3.04
C LEU A 113 2.55 -8.81 -4.02
N ASN A 114 1.31 -8.81 -4.51
CA ASN A 114 0.81 -7.78 -5.41
C ASN A 114 -0.56 -7.29 -4.95
N PHE A 115 -1.06 -6.24 -5.59
CA PHE A 115 -2.32 -5.60 -5.20
C PHE A 115 -3.52 -6.54 -5.32
N GLN A 116 -3.53 -7.42 -6.31
CA GLN A 116 -4.61 -8.38 -6.49
C GLN A 116 -4.67 -9.34 -5.29
N MET A 117 -3.53 -9.89 -4.87
CA MET A 117 -3.45 -10.75 -3.70
C MET A 117 -3.95 -10.03 -2.43
N ILE A 118 -3.54 -8.77 -2.23
CA ILE A 118 -3.95 -7.98 -1.06
C ILE A 118 -5.46 -7.67 -1.08
N ARG A 119 -6.01 -7.31 -2.24
CA ARG A 119 -7.44 -7.10 -2.43
C ARG A 119 -8.25 -8.38 -2.14
N ASP A 120 -7.69 -9.52 -2.52
CA ASP A 120 -8.37 -10.81 -2.46
C ASP A 120 -8.30 -11.52 -1.12
N LEU A 121 -7.51 -10.99 -0.17
CA LEU A 121 -7.54 -11.48 1.20
C LEU A 121 -8.98 -11.49 1.72
N ARG A 122 -9.40 -12.65 2.20
CA ARG A 122 -10.64 -12.78 2.97
C ARG A 122 -10.52 -11.94 4.23
N LEU A 123 -11.65 -11.55 4.81
CA LEU A 123 -11.63 -10.73 6.02
C LEU A 123 -10.84 -11.40 7.16
N SER A 124 -11.01 -12.70 7.37
CA SER A 124 -10.29 -13.48 8.38
C SER A 124 -8.78 -13.54 8.12
N GLU A 125 -8.37 -13.69 6.86
CA GLU A 125 -6.96 -13.70 6.46
C GLU A 125 -6.33 -12.32 6.58
N TYR A 126 -7.08 -11.27 6.24
CA TYR A 126 -6.60 -9.91 6.43
C TYR A 126 -6.41 -9.61 7.92
N GLN A 127 -7.38 -9.98 8.77
CA GLN A 127 -7.31 -9.79 10.22
C GLN A 127 -6.15 -10.53 10.88
N SER A 128 -5.74 -11.70 10.37
CA SER A 128 -4.58 -12.41 10.92
C SER A 128 -3.24 -11.76 10.58
N LEU A 129 -3.20 -10.84 9.61
CA LEU A 129 -2.01 -10.06 9.23
C LEU A 129 -1.90 -8.71 9.95
N LEU A 130 -2.99 -8.26 10.61
CA LEU A 130 -3.07 -7.04 11.40
C LEU A 130 -2.79 -7.31 12.87
#